data_AF-A0A4R2KYB9-F1
#
_entry.id   AF-A0A4R2KYB9-F1
#
_cell.length_a   1.000
_cell.length_b   1.000
_cell.length_c   1.000
_cell.angle_alpha   90.00
_cell.angle_beta   90.00
_cell.angle_gamma   90.00
#
_symmetry.space_group_name_H-M   'P 1'
#
loop_
_entity.id
_entity.type
_entity.pdbx_description
1 polymer ?
#
loop_
_entity_poly.entity_id
_entity_poly.type
_entity_poly.pdbx_seq_one_letter_code
_entity_poly.pdbx_strand_id
1 'polypeptide(L)'
;MYIRLSKGNTAKFTKVYLVEGYRDKNGKSKQRIVQCYGNLEELESDDPDILAKLKAEAKKTPKNEVKITLNLLDSNSDKEKDKNYGYFFLEKIYKELGITDFIKRYDFETKHKYNLDKILKLLVYG
;
A
#
# COMPACT_ATOMS: atom_id res chain seq x y z
N MET A 1 0.74 0.53 -11.96
CA MET A 1 -0.65 0.84 -12.38
C MET A 1 -0.56 1.78 -13.59
N TYR A 2 -1.67 2.19 -14.19
CA TYR A 2 -1.65 3.22 -15.24
C TYR A 2 -2.97 3.99 -15.31
N ILE A 3 -2.92 5.20 -15.89
CA ILE A 3 -4.11 6.01 -16.12
C ILE A 3 -4.77 5.60 -17.44
N ARG A 4 -6.06 5.26 -17.39
CA ARG A 4 -6.90 4.95 -18.54
C ARG A 4 -7.94 6.06 -18.75
N LEU A 5 -8.03 6.55 -19.97
CA LEU A 5 -9.11 7.43 -20.43
C LEU A 5 -10.19 6.58 -21.09
N SER A 6 -11.46 6.87 -20.82
CA SER A 6 -12.59 6.19 -21.44
C SER A 6 -13.66 7.19 -21.84
N LYS A 7 -14.03 7.17 -23.12
CA LYS A 7 -15.13 7.98 -23.66
C LYS A 7 -16.07 7.06 -24.41
N GLY A 8 -17.35 7.08 -24.05
CA GLY A 8 -18.39 6.39 -24.82
C GLY A 8 -18.67 7.14 -26.12
N ASN A 9 -19.17 6.45 -27.15
CA ASN A 9 -19.42 7.06 -28.46
C ASN A 9 -20.34 8.29 -28.41
N THR A 10 -21.29 8.32 -27.47
CA THR A 10 -22.24 9.43 -27.26
C THR A 10 -21.92 10.27 -26.03
N ALA A 11 -20.84 9.97 -25.31
CA ALA A 11 -20.52 10.64 -24.06
C ALA A 11 -19.87 12.00 -24.32
N LYS A 12 -20.40 13.04 -23.67
CA LYS A 12 -19.84 14.40 -23.72
C LYS A 12 -18.47 14.49 -23.05
N PHE A 13 -18.29 13.75 -21.95
CA PHE A 13 -17.11 13.82 -21.10
C PHE A 13 -16.25 12.55 -21.19
N THR A 14 -14.95 12.73 -20.99
CA THR A 14 -13.96 11.66 -20.96
C THR A 14 -13.68 11.27 -19.51
N LYS A 15 -13.93 10.02 -19.12
CA LYS A 15 -13.67 9.57 -17.75
C LYS A 15 -12.21 9.17 -17.55
N VAL A 16 -11.62 9.55 -16.41
CA VAL A 16 -10.25 9.24 -16.02
C VAL A 16 -10.23 8.18 -14.92
N TYR A 17 -9.51 7.09 -15.13
CA TYR A 17 -9.41 5.97 -14.19
C TYR A 17 -7.96 5.60 -13.87
N LEU A 18 -7.68 5.26 -12.61
CA LEU A 18 -6.50 4.48 -12.24
C LEU A 18 -6.81 2.99 -12.43
N VAL A 19 -6.04 2.32 -13.27
CA VAL A 19 -6.23 0.89 -13.59
C VAL A 19 -5.02 0.08 -13.15
N GLU A 20 -5.31 -1.09 -12.60
CA GLU A 20 -4.32 -2.07 -12.22
C GLU A 20 -4.52 -3.37 -13.01
N GLY A 21 -3.45 -3.82 -13.66
CA GLY A 21 -3.38 -5.15 -14.26
C GLY A 21 -2.93 -6.20 -13.25
N TYR A 22 -3.65 -7.30 -13.17
CA TYR A 22 -3.36 -8.46 -12.32
C TYR A 22 -3.52 -9.77 -13.11
N ARG A 23 -3.04 -10.89 -12.57
CA ARG A 23 -3.30 -12.22 -13.15
C ARG A 23 -4.28 -12.98 -12.26
N ASP A 24 -5.28 -13.60 -12.88
CA ASP A 24 -6.21 -14.46 -12.15
C ASP A 24 -5.55 -15.80 -11.76
N LYS A 25 -6.29 -16.65 -11.04
CA LYS A 25 -5.81 -17.97 -10.58
C LYS A 25 -5.35 -18.87 -11.73
N ASN A 26 -5.85 -18.64 -12.94
CA ASN A 26 -5.54 -19.40 -14.14
C ASN A 26 -4.40 -18.74 -14.96
N GLY A 27 -3.76 -17.70 -14.41
CA GLY A 27 -2.68 -16.98 -15.07
C GLY A 27 -3.13 -16.00 -16.15
N LYS A 28 -4.44 -15.83 -16.38
CA LYS A 28 -4.96 -14.90 -17.40
C LYS A 28 -4.83 -13.46 -16.90
N SER A 29 -4.35 -12.58 -17.77
CA SER A 29 -4.25 -11.15 -17.48
C SER A 29 -5.65 -10.54 -17.38
N LYS A 30 -5.93 -9.88 -16.26
CA LYS A 30 -7.16 -9.11 -16.01
C LYS A 30 -6.80 -7.71 -15.54
N GLN A 31 -7.79 -6.83 -15.54
CA GLN A 31 -7.65 -5.46 -15.10
C GLN A 31 -8.77 -5.12 -14.12
N ARG A 32 -8.45 -4.32 -13.09
CA ARG A 32 -9.42 -3.73 -12.17
C ARG A 32 -9.26 -2.21 -12.13
N ILE A 33 -10.36 -1.50 -11.93
CA ILE A 33 -10.33 -0.06 -11.67
C ILE A 33 -10.01 0.11 -10.18
N VAL A 34 -8.91 0.78 -9.88
CA VAL A 34 -8.49 1.10 -8.50
C VAL A 34 -9.20 2.36 -8.02
N GLN A 35 -9.30 3.37 -8.91
CA GLN A 35 -9.91 4.65 -8.58
C GLN A 35 -10.51 5.31 -9.84
N CYS A 36 -11.60 6.05 -9.68
CA CYS A 36 -12.18 6.94 -10.68
C CYS A 36 -11.91 8.39 -10.26
N TYR A 37 -11.24 9.16 -11.12
CA TYR A 37 -10.92 10.57 -10.83
C TYR A 37 -12.00 11.54 -11.31
N GLY A 38 -12.91 11.12 -12.18
CA GLY A 38 -13.98 11.96 -12.70
C GLY A 38 -13.82 12.27 -14.19
N ASN A 39 -14.34 13.44 -14.61
CA ASN A 39 -14.33 13.90 -15.99
C ASN A 39 -13.00 14.64 -16.28
N LEU A 40 -12.34 14.30 -17.38
CA LEU A 40 -11.07 14.90 -17.77
C LEU A 40 -11.21 16.39 -18.01
N GLU A 41 -12.29 16.81 -18.65
CA GLU A 41 -12.53 18.20 -19.03
C GLU A 41 -12.71 19.11 -17.79
N GLU A 42 -13.28 18.58 -16.71
CA GLU A 42 -13.40 19.30 -15.43
C GLU A 42 -12.03 19.37 -14.74
N LEU A 43 -11.30 18.24 -14.70
CA LEU A 43 -9.97 18.18 -14.08
C LEU A 43 -8.96 19.10 -14.77
N GLU A 44 -8.97 19.17 -16.10
CA GLU A 44 -8.09 20.04 -16.90
C GLU A 44 -8.45 21.53 -16.76
N SER A 45 -9.71 21.85 -16.45
CA SER A 45 -10.14 23.23 -16.18
C SER A 45 -9.53 23.77 -14.89
N ASP A 46 -9.33 22.91 -13.88
CA ASP A 46 -8.73 23.29 -12.60
C ASP A 46 -7.19 23.24 -12.68
N ASP A 47 -6.63 22.24 -13.36
CA ASP A 47 -5.19 22.04 -13.51
C ASP A 47 -4.88 21.46 -14.91
N PRO A 48 -4.36 22.27 -15.85
CA PRO A 48 -4.06 21.82 -17.22
C PRO A 48 -3.08 20.64 -17.29
N ASP A 49 -2.22 20.48 -16.27
CA ASP A 49 -1.19 19.44 -16.22
C ASP A 49 -1.61 18.21 -15.41
N ILE A 50 -2.88 18.13 -14.98
CA ILE A 50 -3.38 17.08 -14.09
C ILE A 50 -3.13 15.68 -14.66
N LEU A 51 -3.30 15.47 -15.97
CA LEU A 51 -3.13 14.16 -16.60
C LEU A 51 -1.66 13.69 -16.53
N ALA A 52 -0.70 14.61 -16.67
CA ALA A 52 0.72 14.30 -16.55
C ALA A 52 1.08 13.94 -15.11
N LYS A 53 0.56 14.70 -14.14
CA LYS A 53 0.73 14.44 -12.70
C LYS A 53 0.17 13.06 -12.32
N LEU A 54 -1.06 12.76 -12.71
CA LEU A 54 -1.71 11.46 -12.45
C LEU A 54 -0.94 10.29 -13.07
N LYS A 55 -0.41 10.45 -14.29
CA LYS A 55 0.44 9.42 -14.93
C LYS A 55 1.75 9.20 -14.19
N ALA A 56 2.38 10.27 -13.70
CA ALA A 56 3.62 10.18 -12.92
C ALA A 56 3.36 9.50 -11.57
N GLU A 57 2.26 9.83 -10.90
CA GLU A 57 1.85 9.23 -9.64
C GLU A 57 1.55 7.75 -9.80
N ALA A 58 0.78 7.34 -10.82
CA ALA A 58 0.45 5.94 -11.10
C ALA A 58 1.67 5.03 -11.36
N LYS A 59 2.79 5.62 -11.80
CA LYS A 59 4.09 4.93 -11.95
C LYS A 59 4.84 4.82 -10.63
N LYS A 60 4.71 5.81 -9.75
CA LYS A 60 5.34 5.83 -8.43
C LYS A 60 4.60 4.99 -7.40
N THR A 61 3.30 4.74 -7.59
CA THR A 61 2.52 3.90 -6.68
C THR A 61 3.12 2.50 -6.61
N PRO A 62 3.73 2.10 -5.48
CA PRO A 62 4.27 0.76 -5.34
C PRO A 62 3.11 -0.24 -5.37
N LYS A 63 3.32 -1.38 -6.02
CA LYS A 63 2.41 -2.52 -5.93
C LYS A 63 2.56 -3.11 -4.52
N ASN A 64 1.90 -2.50 -3.54
CA ASN A 64 1.84 -3.01 -2.17
C ASN A 64 0.87 -4.20 -2.08
N GLU A 65 1.02 -5.19 -2.96
CA GLU A 65 0.34 -6.48 -2.82
C GLU A 65 1.27 -7.44 -2.08
N VAL A 66 1.00 -7.66 -0.81
CA VAL A 66 1.51 -8.83 -0.09
C VAL A 66 0.55 -9.98 -0.39
N LYS A 67 0.93 -10.89 -1.28
CA LYS A 67 0.20 -12.14 -1.47
C LYS A 67 0.52 -13.07 -0.31
N ILE A 68 -0.40 -13.18 0.64
CA ILE A 68 -0.33 -14.17 1.71
C ILE A 68 -1.03 -15.44 1.21
N THR A 69 -0.25 -16.47 0.87
CA THR A 69 -0.80 -17.80 0.58
C THR A 69 -0.86 -18.57 1.90
N LEU A 70 -2.06 -18.72 2.46
CA LEU A 70 -2.31 -19.52 3.65
C LEU A 70 -2.84 -20.89 3.22
N ASN A 71 -2.09 -21.95 3.53
CA ASN A 71 -2.61 -23.30 3.44
C ASN A 71 -3.18 -23.68 4.81
N LEU A 72 -4.51 -23.74 4.91
CA LEU A 72 -5.19 -24.08 6.17
C LEU A 72 -5.06 -25.55 6.56
N LEU A 73 -4.50 -26.39 5.68
CA LEU A 73 -4.19 -27.78 5.94
C LEU A 73 -2.78 -27.99 6.52
N ASP A 74 -1.93 -26.97 6.46
CA ASP A 74 -0.62 -27.01 7.11
C ASP A 74 -0.84 -26.84 8.62
N SER A 75 -0.42 -27.81 9.43
CA SER A 75 -0.37 -27.62 10.87
C SER A 75 0.84 -26.76 11.22
N ASN A 76 0.65 -25.78 12.09
CA ASN A 76 1.79 -25.13 12.76
C ASN A 76 2.45 -26.20 13.62
N SER A 77 3.49 -26.85 13.11
CA SER A 77 4.34 -27.67 13.97
C SER A 77 5.06 -26.76 14.96
N ASP A 78 5.26 -27.20 16.21
CA ASP A 78 5.92 -26.45 17.29
C ASP A 78 7.37 -25.99 16.98
N LYS A 79 7.89 -26.29 15.78
CA LYS A 79 9.23 -25.96 15.29
C LYS A 79 9.25 -24.88 14.20
N GLU A 80 8.10 -24.44 13.70
CA GLU A 80 8.04 -23.33 12.74
C GLU A 80 7.91 -21.98 13.46
N LYS A 81 8.59 -20.95 12.93
CA LYS A 81 8.38 -19.58 13.40
C LYS A 81 6.93 -19.21 13.16
N ASP A 82 6.26 -18.71 14.20
CA ASP A 82 4.90 -18.18 14.06
C ASP A 82 4.83 -17.26 12.85
N LYS A 83 3.95 -17.62 11.92
CA LYS A 83 3.57 -16.79 10.78
C LYS A 83 2.65 -15.67 11.30
N ASN A 84 3.14 -14.88 12.25
CA ASN A 84 2.42 -13.75 12.81
C ASN A 84 2.41 -12.63 11.77
N TYR A 85 1.40 -12.61 10.91
CA TYR A 85 1.15 -11.50 9.99
C TYR A 85 0.26 -10.42 10.64
N GLY A 86 -0.28 -10.67 11.84
CA GLY A 86 -1.11 -9.74 12.58
C GLY A 86 -0.36 -8.49 13.01
N TYR A 87 0.95 -8.58 13.27
CA TYR A 87 1.70 -7.41 13.72
C TYR A 87 1.85 -6.30 12.66
N PHE A 88 1.64 -6.56 11.37
CA PHE A 88 1.87 -5.55 10.32
C PHE A 88 1.00 -4.31 10.50
N PHE A 89 -0.24 -4.45 10.96
CA PHE A 89 -1.09 -3.28 11.22
C PHE A 89 -0.63 -2.52 12.48
N LEU A 90 -0.20 -3.23 13.52
CA LEU A 90 0.35 -2.64 14.75
C LEU A 90 1.66 -1.92 14.46
N GLU A 91 2.54 -2.49 13.64
CA GLU A 91 3.78 -1.84 13.21
C GLU A 91 3.48 -0.58 12.37
N LYS A 92 2.45 -0.61 11.53
CA LYS A 92 2.01 0.57 10.77
C LYS A 92 1.54 1.68 11.71
N ILE A 93 0.66 1.39 12.67
CA ILE A 93 0.21 2.35 13.68
C ILE A 93 1.40 2.88 14.49
N TYR A 94 2.32 2.00 14.89
CA TYR A 94 3.52 2.35 15.65
C TYR A 94 4.42 3.34 14.90
N LYS A 95 4.56 3.17 13.57
CA LYS A 95 5.30 4.09 12.69
C LYS A 95 4.55 5.39 12.47
N GLU A 96 3.23 5.35 12.22
CA GLU A 96 2.40 6.54 12.00
C GLU A 96 2.33 7.44 13.24
N LEU A 97 2.34 6.86 14.44
CA LEU A 97 2.43 7.59 15.70
C LEU A 97 3.84 8.16 15.98
N GLY A 98 4.84 7.88 15.13
CA GLY A 98 6.20 8.37 15.31
C GLY A 98 6.95 7.77 16.51
N ILE A 99 6.48 6.65 17.06
CA ILE A 99 7.04 6.05 18.28
C ILE A 99 8.49 5.61 18.05
N THR A 100 8.80 5.09 16.85
CA THR A 100 10.17 4.71 16.48
C THR A 100 11.13 5.90 16.62
N ASP A 101 10.72 7.08 16.14
CA ASP A 101 11.56 8.27 16.14
C ASP A 101 11.63 8.94 17.51
N PHE A 102 10.57 8.85 18.31
CA PHE A 102 10.58 9.24 19.71
C PHE A 102 11.60 8.42 20.51
N ILE A 103 11.56 7.09 20.40
CA ILE A 103 12.46 6.21 21.18
C ILE A 103 13.90 6.36 20.74
N LYS A 104 14.18 6.48 19.43
CA LYS A 104 15.55 6.71 18.95
C LYS A 104 16.15 8.01 19.47
N ARG A 105 15.35 9.08 19.56
CA ARG A 105 15.79 10.36 20.15
C ARG A 105 16.08 10.20 21.63
N TYR A 106 15.19 9.54 22.37
CA TYR A 106 15.39 9.27 23.79
C TYR A 106 16.64 8.40 24.06
N ASP A 107 16.82 7.30 23.31
CA ASP A 107 17.93 6.36 23.47
C ASP A 107 19.30 7.02 23.15
N PHE A 108 19.32 7.98 22.23
CA PHE A 108 20.51 8.79 21.94
C PHE A 108 20.92 9.66 23.14
N GLU A 109 19.96 10.20 23.89
CA GLU A 109 20.20 11.04 25.06
C GLU A 109 20.64 10.22 26.28
N THR A 110 20.06 9.03 26.48
CA THR A 110 20.22 8.23 27.71
C THR A 110 21.23 7.07 27.59
N LYS A 111 21.75 6.81 26.39
CA LYS A 111 22.80 5.81 26.08
C LYS A 111 22.55 4.43 26.68
N HIS A 112 21.38 3.85 26.44
CA HIS A 112 21.10 2.52 26.97
C HIS A 112 21.87 1.42 26.25
N LYS A 113 22.14 0.33 26.99
CA LYS A 113 22.80 -0.86 26.44
C LYS A 113 21.93 -1.63 25.45
N TYR A 114 20.61 -1.47 25.56
CA TYR A 114 19.63 -2.26 24.80
C TYR A 114 18.80 -1.36 23.91
N ASN A 115 18.40 -1.90 22.75
CA ASN A 115 17.56 -1.19 21.79
C ASN A 115 16.11 -1.15 22.31
N LEU A 116 15.74 -0.03 22.92
CA LEU A 116 14.41 0.18 23.48
C LEU A 116 13.29 0.05 22.44
N ASP A 117 13.53 0.44 21.18
CA ASP A 117 12.54 0.34 20.11
C ASP A 117 12.22 -1.14 19.81
N LYS A 118 13.23 -2.00 19.76
CA LYS A 118 13.03 -3.45 19.59
C LYS A 118 12.33 -4.07 20.79
N ILE A 119 12.67 -3.66 22.01
CA ILE A 119 12.01 -4.16 23.23
C ILE A 119 10.53 -3.78 23.21
N LEU A 120 10.20 -2.53 22.89
CA LEU A 120 8.81 -2.09 22.87
C LEU A 120 8.02 -2.81 21.77
N LYS A 121 8.60 -3.01 20.58
CA LYS A 121 7.98 -3.79 19.51
C LYS A 121 7.66 -5.23 19.95
N LEU A 122 8.58 -5.87 20.68
CA LEU A 122 8.36 -7.20 21.25
C LEU A 122 7.23 -7.19 22.29
N LEU A 123 7.14 -6.17 23.14
CA LEU A 123 6.08 -6.07 24.15
C LEU A 123 4.70 -5.79 23.56
N VAL A 124 4.62 -5.10 22.42
CA VAL A 124 3.35 -4.72 21.79
C VAL A 124 2.81 -5.83 20.88
N TYR A 125 3.68 -6.49 20.12
CA TYR A 125 3.26 -7.42 19.06
C TYR A 125 4.22 -8.59 18.80
N GLY A 126 5.15 -8.84 19.73
CA GLY A 126 6.15 -9.90 19.66
C GLY A 126 5.62 -11.30 19.94
#